data_AF-A0A9X1TJS4-F1
#
_entry.id   AF-A0A9X1TJS4-F1
#
_cell.length_a   1.000
_cell.length_b   1.000
_cell.length_c   1.000
_cell.angle_alpha   90.00
_cell.angle_beta   90.00
_cell.angle_gamma   90.00
#
_symmetry.space_group_name_H-M   'P 1'
#
loop_
_entity.id
_entity.type
_entity.pdbx_description
1 polymer ?
#
loop_
_entity_poly.entity_id
_entity_poly.type
_entity_poly.pdbx_seq_one_letter_code
_entity_poly.pdbx_strand_id
1 'polypeptide(L)'
;MIRIIISVCLSIIFSACSGEDNKPLVTPIAAGELNITFDAKVGNVDFALNKDFAVGSQTLNFSKLRYWISNVVLVNAQGTEFIVPDSYFLMEEVGELDLSGTINEKLIYPANKRETITLKGIPAGEYKSVKFAIGVDARHNDNLSLRAGELSIANGMSSSVIQ
;
A
#
# COMPACT_ATOMS: atom_id res chain seq x y z
N MET A 1 -3.56 -63.08 -68.81
CA MET A 1 -2.84 -62.03 -68.04
C MET A 1 -3.21 -62.25 -66.56
N ILE A 2 -2.39 -62.88 -65.71
CA ILE A 2 -1.24 -62.32 -64.95
C ILE A 2 -1.72 -61.10 -64.14
N ARG A 3 -1.80 -61.09 -62.79
CA ARG A 3 -0.75 -61.37 -61.77
C ARG A 3 -1.27 -61.93 -60.43
N ILE A 4 -0.45 -62.81 -59.84
CA ILE A 4 -0.37 -63.20 -58.42
C ILE A 4 0.44 -62.11 -57.67
N ILE A 5 0.16 -61.85 -56.37
CA ILE A 5 1.15 -61.83 -55.27
C ILE A 5 0.48 -61.48 -53.91
N ILE A 6 0.76 -62.36 -52.96
CA ILE A 6 0.52 -62.34 -51.51
C ILE A 6 1.39 -61.27 -50.84
N SER A 7 0.87 -60.51 -49.88
CA SER A 7 1.69 -59.95 -48.81
C SER A 7 0.88 -59.74 -47.53
N VAL A 8 1.26 -60.51 -46.52
CA VAL A 8 0.87 -60.43 -45.11
C VAL A 8 1.60 -59.24 -44.49
N CYS A 9 0.90 -58.37 -43.75
CA CYS A 9 1.51 -57.69 -42.62
C CYS A 9 0.45 -57.36 -41.56
N LEU A 10 0.35 -58.26 -40.58
CA LEU A 10 -0.25 -58.02 -39.28
C LEU A 10 0.72 -57.16 -38.47
N SER A 11 0.29 -55.98 -38.03
CA SER A 11 0.99 -55.21 -36.98
C SER A 11 -0.04 -54.40 -36.21
N ILE A 12 -0.50 -54.99 -35.12
CA ILE A 12 -1.16 -54.30 -34.02
C ILE A 12 -0.06 -53.53 -33.28
N ILE A 13 -0.21 -52.22 -33.15
CA ILE A 13 0.50 -51.46 -32.13
C ILE A 13 -0.52 -50.57 -31.42
N PHE A 14 -0.85 -50.96 -30.18
CA PHE A 14 -1.47 -50.09 -29.19
C PHE A 14 -0.39 -49.17 -28.59
N SER A 15 -0.67 -47.88 -28.52
CA SER A 15 -0.07 -46.89 -27.61
C SER A 15 -1.09 -45.74 -27.51
N ALA A 16 -1.89 -45.56 -26.46
CA ALA A 16 -1.64 -45.37 -25.02
C ALA A 16 -1.18 -43.94 -24.66
N CYS A 17 -1.85 -43.41 -23.64
CA CYS A 17 -1.71 -42.14 -22.92
C CYS A 17 -2.34 -40.89 -23.55
N SER A 18 -3.12 -40.06 -22.85
CA SER A 18 -3.94 -40.12 -21.62
C SER A 18 -4.44 -38.69 -21.42
N GLY A 19 -5.72 -38.52 -21.05
CA GLY A 19 -6.33 -37.31 -20.49
C GLY A 19 -5.75 -35.96 -20.93
N GLU A 20 -6.41 -35.29 -21.88
CA GLU A 20 -6.27 -33.85 -22.02
C GLU A 20 -6.86 -33.18 -20.77
N ASP A 21 -6.01 -33.05 -19.76
CA ASP A 21 -6.15 -32.11 -18.66
C ASP A 21 -6.18 -30.70 -19.26
N ASN A 22 -7.33 -30.29 -19.76
CA ASN A 22 -7.71 -28.89 -19.91
C ASN A 22 -7.86 -28.30 -18.51
N LYS A 23 -6.75 -28.18 -17.77
CA LYS A 23 -6.67 -27.26 -16.65
C LYS A 23 -6.82 -25.88 -17.27
N PRO A 24 -7.87 -25.11 -16.94
CA PRO A 24 -7.87 -23.70 -17.30
C PRO A 24 -6.56 -23.14 -16.79
N LEU A 25 -5.76 -22.56 -17.67
CA LEU A 25 -4.69 -21.67 -17.26
C LEU A 25 -5.40 -20.56 -16.48
N VAL A 26 -5.41 -20.68 -15.15
CA VAL A 26 -5.82 -19.62 -14.24
C VAL A 26 -4.83 -18.51 -14.50
N THR A 27 -5.18 -17.61 -15.41
CA THR A 27 -4.50 -16.34 -15.55
C THR A 27 -4.63 -15.71 -14.16
N PRO A 28 -3.52 -15.39 -13.48
CA PRO A 28 -3.62 -14.72 -12.20
C PRO A 28 -4.44 -13.47 -12.45
N ILE A 29 -5.58 -13.35 -11.77
CA ILE A 29 -6.39 -12.14 -11.77
C ILE A 29 -5.42 -11.01 -11.48
N ALA A 30 -5.20 -10.14 -12.46
CA ALA A 30 -4.24 -9.07 -12.34
C ALA A 30 -4.63 -8.24 -11.11
N ALA A 31 -3.75 -8.23 -10.12
CA ALA A 31 -4.01 -7.53 -8.89
C ALA A 31 -4.09 -6.03 -9.19
N GLY A 32 -5.15 -5.38 -8.68
CA GLY A 32 -5.48 -3.99 -8.96
C GLY A 32 -4.65 -3.00 -8.15
N GLU A 33 -4.80 -1.73 -8.53
CA GLU A 33 -4.32 -0.57 -7.79
C GLU A 33 -5.51 0.14 -7.14
N LEU A 34 -5.36 0.56 -5.89
CA LEU A 34 -6.37 1.31 -5.14
C LEU A 34 -5.74 2.58 -4.56
N ASN A 35 -6.29 3.73 -4.92
CA ASN A 35 -5.93 5.00 -4.30
C ASN A 35 -6.89 5.30 -3.14
N ILE A 36 -6.32 5.63 -1.98
CA ILE A 36 -7.07 6.04 -0.79
C ILE A 36 -6.60 7.43 -0.39
N THR A 37 -7.54 8.37 -0.30
CA THR A 37 -7.27 9.76 0.10
C THR A 37 -7.78 10.00 1.52
N PHE A 38 -6.89 10.50 2.37
CA PHE A 38 -7.17 10.93 3.74
C PHE A 38 -7.21 12.47 3.76
N ASP A 39 -8.41 13.03 3.57
CA ASP A 39 -8.64 14.48 3.58
C ASP A 39 -8.72 14.99 5.03
N ALA A 40 -7.77 15.84 5.42
CA ALA A 40 -7.68 16.37 6.77
C ALA A 40 -8.60 17.59 6.95
N LYS A 41 -9.44 17.57 7.99
CA LYS A 41 -10.36 18.67 8.32
C LYS A 41 -10.37 18.96 9.80
N VAL A 42 -10.66 20.22 10.14
CA VAL A 42 -10.98 20.65 11.51
C VAL A 42 -12.46 21.01 11.53
N GLY A 43 -13.29 20.12 12.08
CA GLY A 43 -14.74 20.21 11.95
C GLY A 43 -15.16 20.09 10.47
N ASN A 44 -15.81 21.13 9.95
CA ASN A 44 -16.23 21.20 8.54
C ASN A 44 -15.29 22.02 7.65
N VAL A 45 -14.14 22.44 8.17
CA VAL A 45 -13.19 23.30 7.46
C VAL A 45 -11.99 22.48 7.02
N ASP A 46 -11.66 22.57 5.73
CA ASP A 46 -10.45 21.93 5.19
C ASP A 46 -9.19 22.46 5.89
N PHE A 47 -8.32 21.51 6.24
CA PHE A 47 -7.05 21.80 6.87
C PHE A 47 -6.13 22.53 5.90
N ALA A 48 -5.36 23.48 6.43
CA ALA A 48 -4.33 24.22 5.73
C ALA A 48 -3.33 24.78 6.76
N LEU A 49 -2.06 24.83 6.39
CA LEU A 49 -1.02 25.44 7.23
C LEU A 49 -1.24 26.95 7.45
N ASN A 50 -0.75 27.43 8.59
CA ASN A 50 -0.75 28.85 8.98
C ASN A 50 -2.14 29.50 8.96
N LYS A 51 -3.19 28.67 9.08
CA LYS A 51 -4.59 29.08 9.17
C LYS A 51 -5.08 28.89 10.59
N ASP A 52 -5.85 29.86 11.06
CA ASP A 52 -6.50 29.81 12.36
C ASP A 52 -7.77 28.95 12.30
N PHE A 53 -7.86 27.98 13.20
CA PHE A 53 -9.02 27.10 13.38
C PHE A 53 -9.64 27.31 14.75
N ALA A 54 -10.94 27.57 14.79
CA ALA A 54 -11.69 27.60 16.04
C ALA A 54 -12.04 26.18 16.48
N VAL A 55 -11.55 25.76 17.64
CA VAL A 55 -11.83 24.46 18.26
C VAL A 55 -12.35 24.71 19.68
N GLY A 56 -13.67 24.62 19.84
CA GLY A 56 -14.33 25.02 21.08
C GLY A 56 -14.12 26.51 21.38
N SER A 57 -13.52 26.82 22.53
CA SER A 57 -13.15 28.20 22.91
C SER A 57 -11.72 28.60 22.52
N GLN A 58 -10.96 27.71 21.89
CA GLN A 58 -9.55 27.93 21.54
C GLN A 58 -9.40 28.18 20.05
N THR A 59 -8.37 28.97 19.70
CA THR A 59 -7.90 29.11 18.32
C THR A 59 -6.59 28.35 18.20
N LEU A 60 -6.54 27.41 17.26
CA LEU A 60 -5.35 26.62 16.96
C LEU A 60 -4.81 27.02 15.60
N ASN A 61 -3.49 27.17 15.51
CA ASN A 61 -2.78 27.40 14.26
C ASN A 61 -1.68 26.33 14.15
N PHE A 62 -1.55 25.74 12.96
CA PHE A 62 -0.62 24.65 12.70
C PHE A 62 0.39 25.06 11.64
N SER A 63 1.67 24.95 11.95
CA SER A 63 2.77 25.14 11.01
C SER A 63 3.23 23.84 10.35
N LYS A 64 2.78 22.69 10.87
CA LYS A 64 3.03 21.36 10.33
C LYS A 64 1.94 20.37 10.77
N LEU A 65 1.60 19.43 9.92
CA LEU A 65 0.81 18.25 10.24
C LEU A 65 1.51 17.03 9.64
N ARG A 66 1.90 16.06 10.47
CA ARG A 66 2.50 14.80 10.01
C ARG A 66 1.98 13.66 10.86
N TYR A 67 1.59 12.57 10.24
CA TYR A 67 1.08 11.39 10.93
C TYR A 67 1.27 10.13 10.09
N TRP A 68 1.27 8.99 10.76
CA TRP A 68 1.34 7.69 10.12
C TRP A 68 -0.06 7.11 9.95
N ILE A 69 -0.36 6.59 8.77
CA ILE A 69 -1.47 5.66 8.58
C ILE A 69 -0.88 4.25 8.60
N SER A 70 -1.43 3.39 9.45
CA SER A 70 -0.97 2.02 9.61
C SER A 70 -2.10 0.99 9.65
N ASN A 71 -1.74 -0.30 9.58
CA ASN A 71 -2.67 -1.43 9.72
C ASN A 71 -3.88 -1.30 8.76
N VAL A 72 -3.61 -1.02 7.48
CA VAL A 72 -4.67 -0.86 6.49
C VAL A 72 -5.26 -2.23 6.16
N VAL A 73 -6.57 -2.36 6.31
CA VAL A 73 -7.33 -3.58 6.03
C VAL A 73 -8.52 -3.23 5.15
N LEU A 74 -8.67 -3.94 4.05
CA LEU A 74 -9.82 -3.82 3.16
C LEU A 74 -10.83 -4.92 3.50
N VAL A 75 -12.10 -4.56 3.67
CA VAL A 75 -13.16 -5.53 4.00
C VAL A 75 -14.09 -5.68 2.81
N ASN A 76 -14.24 -6.91 2.31
CA ASN A 76 -15.11 -7.19 1.18
C ASN A 76 -16.60 -7.21 1.57
N ALA A 77 -17.48 -7.29 0.58
CA ALA A 77 -18.93 -7.38 0.81
C ALA A 77 -19.32 -8.52 1.78
N GLN A 78 -18.63 -9.66 1.69
CA GLN A 78 -18.83 -10.87 2.50
C GLN A 78 -18.23 -10.77 3.92
N GLY A 79 -17.51 -9.69 4.25
CA GLY A 79 -16.85 -9.50 5.54
C GLY A 79 -15.47 -10.14 5.66
N THR A 80 -14.92 -10.71 4.60
CA THR A 80 -13.53 -11.18 4.56
C THR A 80 -12.58 -9.98 4.57
N GLU A 81 -11.54 -10.07 5.39
CA GLU A 81 -10.53 -9.05 5.54
C GLU A 81 -9.31 -9.37 4.67
N PHE A 82 -8.87 -8.37 3.90
CA PHE A 82 -7.60 -8.36 3.20
C PHE A 82 -6.65 -7.39 3.91
N ILE A 83 -5.63 -7.93 4.55
CA ILE A 83 -4.62 -7.14 5.27
C ILE A 83 -3.59 -6.64 4.25
N VAL A 84 -3.42 -5.32 4.17
CA VAL A 84 -2.40 -4.72 3.33
C VAL A 84 -1.03 -4.94 3.99
N PRO A 85 -0.08 -5.63 3.32
CA PRO A 85 1.24 -5.87 3.87
C PRO A 85 2.01 -4.56 4.01
N ASP A 86 2.90 -4.50 5.01
CA ASP A 86 3.81 -3.36 5.24
C ASP A 86 3.10 -2.00 5.26
N SER A 87 1.89 -1.97 5.80
CA SER A 87 1.03 -0.78 5.82
C SER A 87 1.52 0.23 6.86
N TYR A 88 2.50 1.05 6.47
CA TYR A 88 2.90 2.28 7.14
C TYR A 88 3.14 3.35 6.09
N PHE A 89 2.30 4.38 6.11
CA PHE A 89 2.33 5.46 5.13
C PHE A 89 2.41 6.81 5.85
N LEU A 90 3.40 7.62 5.46
CA LEU A 90 3.54 8.97 5.97
C LEU A 90 2.56 9.88 5.25
N MET A 91 1.67 10.47 6.03
CA MET A 91 0.77 11.55 5.61
C MET A 91 1.30 12.85 6.18
N GLU A 92 1.28 13.90 5.36
CA GLU A 92 1.83 15.17 5.80
C GLU A 92 1.30 16.37 5.03
N GLU A 93 1.27 17.51 5.73
CA GLU A 93 1.23 18.83 5.16
C GLU A 93 2.27 19.66 5.92
N VAL A 94 3.36 19.99 5.24
CA VAL A 94 4.50 20.72 5.81
C VAL A 94 4.94 21.83 4.87
N GLY A 95 5.36 22.95 5.46
CA GLY A 95 6.15 23.95 4.75
C GLY A 95 7.59 23.49 4.52
N GLU A 96 8.43 24.38 4.03
CA GLU A 96 9.87 24.12 3.99
C GLU A 96 10.40 23.97 5.42
N LEU A 97 11.00 22.82 5.74
CA LEU A 97 11.59 22.55 7.05
C LEU A 97 13.11 22.59 6.94
N ASP A 98 13.72 23.46 7.74
CA ASP A 98 15.17 23.46 7.92
C ASP A 98 15.58 22.38 8.93
N LEU A 99 16.15 21.29 8.42
CA LEU A 99 16.65 20.15 9.20
C LEU A 99 18.18 20.23 9.40
N SER A 100 18.81 21.37 9.08
CA SER A 100 20.25 21.58 9.20
C SER A 100 20.77 21.54 10.64
N GLY A 101 19.87 21.53 11.65
CA GLY A 101 20.20 21.30 13.05
C GLY A 101 20.49 19.83 13.42
N THR A 102 20.26 18.89 12.49
CA THR A 102 20.36 17.44 12.75
C THR A 102 21.62 16.79 12.16
N ILE A 103 22.20 17.38 11.10
CA ILE A 103 23.45 16.91 10.46
C ILE A 103 24.32 18.13 10.09
N ASN A 104 25.63 17.97 9.99
CA ASN A 104 26.59 19.04 9.64
C ASN A 104 26.45 19.58 8.19
N GLU A 105 25.35 19.28 7.52
CA GLU A 105 25.05 19.66 6.15
C GLU A 105 23.66 20.30 6.10
N LYS A 106 23.52 21.34 5.27
CA LYS A 106 22.24 22.03 5.12
C LYS A 106 21.22 21.07 4.51
N LEU A 107 20.26 20.60 5.30
CA LEU A 107 19.19 19.72 4.84
C LEU A 107 17.88 20.49 4.88
N ILE A 108 17.40 20.85 3.69
CA ILE A 108 16.08 21.45 3.53
C ILE A 108 15.11 20.36 3.10
N TYR A 109 14.13 20.07 3.95
CA TYR A 109 12.99 19.26 3.57
C TYR A 109 11.99 20.15 2.83
N PRO A 110 11.68 19.87 1.56
CA PRO A 110 10.81 20.74 0.78
C PRO A 110 9.41 20.78 1.37
N ALA A 111 8.68 21.86 1.12
CA ALA A 111 7.25 21.89 1.38
C ALA A 111 6.58 20.72 0.64
N ASN A 112 5.80 19.93 1.37
CA ASN A 112 5.14 18.76 0.83
C ASN A 112 3.74 18.62 1.41
N LYS A 113 2.82 18.16 0.57
CA LYS A 113 1.46 17.82 0.96
C LYS A 113 1.10 16.48 0.35
N ARG A 114 0.90 15.48 1.21
CA ARG A 114 0.47 14.14 0.82
C ARG A 114 -0.75 13.73 1.62
N GLU A 115 -1.82 13.53 0.88
CA GLU A 115 -3.11 13.05 1.40
C GLU A 115 -3.52 11.72 0.77
N THR A 116 -2.85 11.27 -0.29
CA THR A 116 -3.22 10.04 -1.01
C THR A 116 -2.12 8.97 -0.89
N ILE A 117 -2.55 7.74 -0.64
CA ILE A 117 -1.72 6.53 -0.73
C ILE A 117 -2.20 5.67 -1.90
N THR A 118 -1.25 4.98 -2.53
CA THR A 118 -1.50 4.05 -3.63
C THR A 118 -1.17 2.65 -3.18
N LEU A 119 -2.19 1.81 -3.06
CA LEU A 119 -2.03 0.40 -2.71
C LEU A 119 -1.99 -0.43 -3.99
N LYS A 120 -0.98 -1.30 -4.09
CA LYS A 120 -0.81 -2.21 -5.23
C LYS A 120 -1.06 -3.64 -4.79
N GLY A 121 -1.36 -4.51 -5.73
CA GLY A 121 -1.54 -5.93 -5.42
C GLY A 121 -2.89 -6.23 -4.77
N ILE A 122 -3.89 -5.37 -4.97
CA ILE A 122 -5.22 -5.57 -4.38
C ILE A 122 -5.97 -6.64 -5.17
N PRO A 123 -6.43 -7.74 -4.54
CA PRO A 123 -7.24 -8.74 -5.22
C PRO A 123 -8.49 -8.10 -5.86
N ALA A 124 -8.87 -8.56 -7.04
CA ALA A 124 -10.11 -8.08 -7.64
C ALA A 124 -11.30 -8.51 -6.77
N GLY A 125 -12.19 -7.56 -6.48
CA GLY A 125 -13.36 -7.79 -5.66
C GLY A 125 -14.06 -6.49 -5.28
N GLU A 126 -15.25 -6.63 -4.71
CA GLU A 126 -16.01 -5.50 -4.16
C GLU A 126 -15.69 -5.32 -2.68
N TYR A 127 -15.26 -4.11 -2.33
CA TYR A 127 -14.90 -3.71 -0.97
C TYR A 127 -15.91 -2.70 -0.43
N LYS A 128 -16.36 -2.91 0.81
CA LYS A 128 -17.37 -2.05 1.45
C LYS A 128 -16.81 -1.13 2.52
N SER A 129 -15.63 -1.43 3.05
CA SER A 129 -14.99 -0.57 4.05
C SER A 129 -13.47 -0.74 4.09
N VAL A 130 -12.83 0.28 4.63
CA VAL A 130 -11.40 0.31 4.96
C VAL A 130 -11.28 0.49 6.47
N LYS A 131 -10.44 -0.33 7.11
CA LYS A 131 -9.98 -0.12 8.48
C LYS A 131 -8.53 0.33 8.44
N PHE A 132 -8.15 1.23 9.32
CA PHE A 132 -6.78 1.71 9.46
C PHE A 132 -6.59 2.25 10.88
N ALA A 133 -5.33 2.39 11.27
CA ALA A 133 -4.90 3.05 12.49
C ALA A 133 -4.15 4.34 12.15
N ILE A 134 -4.12 5.27 13.10
CA ILE A 134 -3.27 6.46 13.05
C ILE A 134 -2.15 6.27 14.07
N GLY A 135 -0.90 6.41 13.63
CA GLY A 135 0.29 6.16 14.42
C GLY A 135 1.01 4.86 14.05
N VAL A 136 1.95 4.49 14.90
CA VAL A 136 2.82 3.31 14.76
C VAL A 136 2.63 2.44 16.01
N ASP A 137 2.64 1.12 15.86
CA ASP A 137 2.55 0.21 17.00
C ASP A 137 3.83 0.24 17.85
N ALA A 138 3.73 -0.19 19.10
CA ALA A 138 4.83 -0.13 20.06
C ALA A 138 6.11 -0.83 19.57
N ARG A 139 6.01 -1.96 18.88
CA ARG A 139 7.18 -2.73 18.43
C ARG A 139 8.02 -1.92 17.44
N HIS A 140 7.38 -1.24 16.49
CA HIS A 140 8.08 -0.40 15.51
C HIS A 140 8.44 0.97 16.06
N ASN A 141 7.65 1.51 16.99
CA ASN A 141 7.95 2.77 17.66
C ASN A 141 9.19 2.68 18.56
N ASP A 142 9.36 1.56 19.28
CA ASP A 142 10.43 1.39 20.26
C ASP A 142 11.74 0.89 19.63
N ASN A 143 11.74 0.57 18.33
CA ASN A 143 12.91 0.09 17.62
C ASN A 143 13.02 0.66 16.19
N LEU A 144 13.77 1.75 16.07
CA LEU A 144 14.04 2.46 14.82
C LEU A 144 14.83 1.64 13.76
N SER A 145 15.32 0.44 14.12
CA SER A 145 15.98 -0.47 13.17
C SER A 145 14.98 -1.33 12.39
N LEU A 146 13.74 -1.48 12.89
CA LEU A 146 12.69 -2.21 12.19
C LEU A 146 12.07 -1.30 11.13
N ARG A 147 12.20 -1.68 9.86
CA ARG A 147 11.61 -0.98 8.73
C ARG A 147 10.47 -1.80 8.16
N ALA A 148 9.33 -1.15 7.99
CA ALA A 148 8.16 -1.69 7.31
C ALA A 148 7.46 -0.53 6.60
N GLY A 149 7.04 -0.75 5.36
CA GLY A 149 6.47 0.31 4.52
C GLY A 149 7.42 1.51 4.44
N GLU A 150 6.92 2.67 4.83
CA GLU A 150 7.67 3.93 4.82
C GLU A 150 8.33 4.26 6.18
N LEU A 151 8.37 3.35 7.15
CA LEU A 151 9.09 3.59 8.41
C LEU A 151 10.60 3.64 8.16
N SER A 152 11.14 4.85 8.10
CA SER A 152 12.56 5.12 7.89
C SER A 152 12.98 6.42 8.57
N ILE A 153 14.20 6.42 9.13
CA ILE A 153 14.84 7.62 9.71
C ILE A 153 14.94 8.75 8.69
N ALA A 154 15.08 8.41 7.40
CA ALA A 154 15.16 9.38 6.31
C ALA A 154 13.89 10.25 6.17
N ASN A 155 12.76 9.77 6.67
CA ASN A 155 11.51 10.54 6.65
C ASN A 155 11.46 11.60 7.76
N GLY A 156 12.51 11.74 8.57
CA GLY A 156 12.68 12.86 9.50
C GLY A 156 11.64 12.92 10.62
N MET A 157 10.97 11.80 10.91
CA MET A 157 9.99 11.69 12.01
C MET A 157 10.63 11.22 13.32
N SER A 158 11.86 10.69 13.28
CA SER A 158 12.59 10.16 14.45
C SER A 158 13.49 11.18 15.15
N SER A 159 13.64 12.38 14.59
CA SER A 159 14.42 13.45 15.20
C SER A 159 13.51 14.64 15.47
N SER A 160 13.07 14.77 16.72
CA SER A 160 12.55 16.04 17.22
C SER A 160 13.73 16.99 17.34
N VAL A 161 13.93 17.89 16.39
CA VAL A 161 14.58 19.17 16.71
C VAL A 161 13.57 19.90 17.59
N ILE A 162 13.65 19.69 18.90
CA ILE A 162 13.12 20.63 19.87
C ILE A 162 14.09 21.81 19.78
N GLN A 163 13.69 22.84 19.05
CA GLN A 163 14.31 24.15 19.11
C GLN A 163 13.52 25.02 20.06
#